data_AF-A0A5C1A930-F1
#
_entry.id   AF-A0A5C1A930-F1
#
_cell.length_a   1.000
_cell.length_b   1.000
_cell.length_c   1.000
_cell.angle_alpha   90.00
_cell.angle_beta   90.00
_cell.angle_gamma   90.00
#
_symmetry.space_group_name_H-M   'P 1'
#
loop_
_entity.id
_entity.type
_entity.pdbx_description
1 polymer ?
#
loop_
_entity_poly.entity_id
_entity_poly.type
_entity_poly.pdbx_seq_one_letter_code
_entity_poly.pdbx_strand_id
1 'polypeptide(L)' 'MEKWLCYAALGVAALMLLLSILDIAIGIPFGGSPFMLVDIFLILASGIVGYLGYNALRDIR' A
#
# COMPACT_ATOMS: atom_id res chain seq x y z
N MET A 1 -0.82 9.50 -17.22
CA MET A 1 -0.10 9.97 -16.01
C MET A 1 1.35 10.18 -16.37
N GLU A 2 2.02 11.13 -15.75
CA GLU A 2 3.48 11.22 -15.87
C GLU A 2 4.12 9.96 -15.26
N LYS A 3 5.18 9.42 -15.89
CA LYS A 3 5.86 8.19 -15.41
C LYS A 3 6.25 8.30 -13.94
N TRP A 4 6.66 9.50 -13.52
CA TRP A 4 7.02 9.81 -12.14
C TRP A 4 5.87 9.62 -11.13
N LEU A 5 4.64 9.99 -11.51
CA LEU A 5 3.47 9.83 -10.65
C LEU A 5 3.14 8.34 -10.43
N CYS A 6 3.36 7.50 -11.44
CA CYS A 6 3.14 6.05 -11.30
C CYS A 6 4.15 5.43 -10.33
N TYR A 7 5.44 5.81 -10.43
CA TYR A 7 6.47 5.36 -9.49
C TYR A 7 6.22 5.85 -8.07
N ALA A 8 5.79 7.10 -7.90
CA ALA A 8 5.42 7.63 -6.58
C ALA A 8 4.24 6.86 -5.97
N ALA A 9 3.19 6.60 -6.75
CA ALA A 9 2.03 5.83 -6.30
C ALA A 9 2.41 4.40 -5.90
N LEU A 10 3.23 3.72 -6.72
CA LEU A 10 3.75 2.39 -6.40
C LEU A 10 4.61 2.39 -5.14
N GLY A 11 5.46 3.40 -4.95
CA GLY A 11 6.30 3.55 -3.77
C GLY A 11 5.48 3.72 -2.49
N VAL A 12 4.48 4.58 -2.51
CA VAL A 12 3.57 4.79 -1.37
C VAL A 12 2.74 3.53 -1.09
N ALA A 13 2.23 2.86 -2.12
CA ALA A 13 1.49 1.61 -1.97
C ALA A 13 2.34 0.53 -1.31
N ALA A 14 3.59 0.33 -1.77
CA ALA A 14 4.51 -0.64 -1.18
C ALA A 14 4.85 -0.31 0.27
N LEU A 15 5.08 0.97 0.59
CA LEU A 15 5.37 1.41 1.95
C LEU A 15 4.17 1.17 2.89
N MET A 16 2.96 1.51 2.46
CA MET A 16 1.74 1.29 3.26
C MET A 16 1.45 -0.20 3.48
N LEU A 17 1.71 -1.03 2.47
CA LEU A 17 1.59 -2.48 2.59
C LEU A 17 2.59 -3.04 3.61
N LEU A 18 3.84 -2.56 3.60
CA LEU A 18 4.85 -2.94 4.58
C LEU A 18 4.46 -2.50 6.00
N LEU A 19 3.99 -1.26 6.19
CA LEU A 19 3.60 -0.76 7.51
C LEU A 19 2.39 -1.49 8.10
N SER A 20 1.40 -1.83 7.27
CA SER A 20 0.21 -2.57 7.73
C SER A 20 0.54 -4.02 8.08
N ILE A 21 1.42 -4.69 7.33
CA ILE A 21 1.93 -6.02 7.70
C ILE A 21 2.74 -5.95 9.00
N LEU A 22 3.57 -4.92 9.15
CA LEU A 22 4.37 -4.72 10.36
C LEU A 22 3.48 -4.50 11.59
N ASP A 23 2.37 -3.75 11.43
CA ASP A 23 1.42 -3.52 12.53
C ASP A 23 0.70 -4.80 12.96
N ILE A 24 0.31 -5.65 12.02
CA ILE A 24 -0.28 -6.96 12.36
C ILE A 24 0.75 -7.86 13.07
N ALA A 25 2.02 -7.79 12.68
CA ALA A 25 3.08 -8.65 13.23
C ALA A 25 3.58 -8.20 14.62
N ILE A 26 3.70 -6.88 14.87
CA ILE A 26 4.38 -6.32 16.06
C ILE A 26 3.48 -5.32 16.83
N GLY A 27 2.38 -4.86 16.25
CA GLY A 27 1.48 -3.88 16.85
C GLY A 27 1.97 -2.43 16.80
N ILE A 28 3.00 -2.17 16.01
CA ILE A 28 3.59 -0.85 15.76
C ILE A 28 3.62 -0.65 14.24
N PRO A 29 3.19 0.50 13.68
CA PRO A 29 2.97 1.81 14.32
C PRO A 29 1.52 2.22 14.64
N PHE A 30 0.50 1.44 14.27
CA PHE A 30 -0.92 1.80 14.39
C PHE A 30 -1.62 1.26 15.64
N GLY A 31 -0.92 0.46 16.46
CA GLY A 31 -1.38 0.08 17.80
C GLY A 31 -1.97 -1.33 17.88
N GLY A 32 -1.91 -2.12 16.82
CA GLY A 32 -2.18 -3.56 16.83
C GLY A 32 -3.66 -3.93 17.01
N SER A 33 -3.93 -4.94 17.85
CA SER A 33 -5.20 -5.69 17.94
C SER A 33 -6.52 -4.89 17.87
N PRO A 34 -6.68 -3.70 18.48
CA PRO A 34 -7.92 -2.93 18.37
C PRO A 34 -8.20 -2.44 16.95
N PHE A 35 -7.16 -2.28 16.12
CA PHE A 35 -7.21 -1.70 14.79
C PHE A 35 -6.97 -2.73 13.67
N MET A 36 -6.97 -4.03 13.99
CA MET A 36 -6.70 -5.10 13.02
C MET A 36 -7.60 -5.06 11.78
N LEU A 37 -8.85 -4.60 11.91
CA LEU A 37 -9.73 -4.39 10.76
C LEU A 37 -9.20 -3.30 9.81
N VAL A 38 -8.68 -2.21 10.37
CA VAL A 38 -8.08 -1.10 9.61
C VAL A 38 -6.84 -1.59 8.87
N ASP A 39 -5.99 -2.40 9.50
CA ASP A 39 -4.80 -2.95 8.84
C ASP A 39 -5.15 -3.83 7.65
N ILE A 40 -6.18 -4.67 7.77
CA ILE A 40 -6.67 -5.51 6.67
C ILE A 40 -7.17 -4.63 5.51
N PHE A 41 -7.97 -3.61 5.81
CA PHE A 41 -8.43 -2.67 4.77
C PHE A 41 -7.27 -1.88 4.16
N LEU A 42 -6.23 -1.55 4.93
CA LEU A 42 -5.05 -0.86 4.44
C LEU A 42 -4.20 -1.75 3.53
N ILE A 43 -4.08 -3.05 3.83
CA ILE A 43 -3.46 -4.05 2.94
C ILE A 43 -4.25 -4.15 1.63
N LEU A 44 -5.57 -4.23 1.68
CA LEU A 44 -6.40 -4.30 0.47
C LEU A 44 -6.29 -3.02 -0.36
N ALA A 45 -6.39 -1.85 0.27
CA ALA A 45 -6.29 -0.57 -0.41
C ALA A 45 -4.91 -0.37 -1.06
N SER A 46 -3.83 -0.67 -0.33
CA SER A 46 -2.47 -0.60 -0.86
C SER A 46 -2.24 -1.59 -2.01
N GLY A 47 -2.80 -2.80 -1.92
CA GLY A 47 -2.79 -3.78 -3.01
C GLY A 47 -3.49 -3.28 -4.28
N ILE A 48 -4.66 -2.67 -4.14
CA ILE A 48 -5.43 -2.10 -5.27
C ILE A 48 -4.66 -0.94 -5.91
N VAL A 49 -4.15 0.00 -5.10
CA VAL A 49 -3.37 1.15 -5.61
C VAL A 49 -2.09 0.67 -6.29
N GLY A 50 -1.41 -0.33 -5.71
CA GLY A 50 -0.22 -0.94 -6.30
C GLY A 50 -0.53 -1.59 -7.65
N TYR A 51 -1.61 -2.36 -7.74
CA TYR A 51 -2.04 -3.00 -8.98
C TYR A 51 -2.40 -1.98 -10.07
N LEU A 52 -3.22 -0.97 -9.73
CA LEU A 52 -3.62 0.09 -10.66
C LEU A 52 -2.41 0.94 -11.10
N GLY A 53 -1.52 1.28 -10.17
CA GLY A 53 -0.29 2.01 -10.46
C GLY A 53 0.65 1.22 -11.38
N TYR A 54 0.76 -0.09 -11.18
CA TYR A 54 1.53 -0.98 -12.04
C TYR A 54 0.92 -1.09 -13.44
N ASN A 55 -0.40 -1.24 -13.53
CA ASN A 55 -1.10 -1.30 -14.80
C ASN A 55 -0.95 0.02 -15.59
N ALA A 56 -1.14 1.15 -14.93
CA ALA A 56 -0.94 2.47 -15.54
C ALA A 56 0.51 2.67 -16.01
N LEU A 57 1.51 2.20 -15.25
CA LEU A 57 2.92 2.27 -15.66
C LEU A 57 3.18 1.46 -16.94
N ARG A 58 2.51 0.31 -17.10
CA ARG A 58 2.62 -0.51 -18.31
C ARG A 58 1.98 0.15 -19.53
N ASP A 59 0.88 0.87 -19.36
CA ASP A 59 0.23 1.59 -20.47
C ASP A 59 1.06 2.78 -20.98
N ILE A 60 1.93 3.34 -20.12
CA ILE A 60 2.80 4.49 -20.44
C ILE A 60 4.19 4.04 -20.95
N ARG A 61 4.56 2.78 -20.73
CA ARG A 61 5.86 2.21 -21.12
C ARG A 61 5.84 1.77 -22.57
#